data_AF-A0A9E3TVI1-F1
#
_entry.id   AF-A0A9E3TVI1-F1
#
_cell.length_a   1.000
_cell.length_b   1.000
_cell.length_c   1.000
_cell.angle_alpha   90.00
_cell.angle_beta   90.00
_cell.angle_gamma   90.00
#
_symmetry.space_group_name_H-M   'P 1'
#
loop_
_entity.id
_entity.type
_entity.pdbx_description
1 polymer ?
#
loop_
_entity_poly.entity_id
_entity_poly.type
_entity_poly.pdbx_seq_one_letter_code
_entity_poly.pdbx_strand_id
1 'polypeptide(L)'
;MSSNLASALRQRQFQSLASDAELIRGWQDASQRTAQAELLIREAMYRFAIGRITYAEQTEIFTILNFAMPSDSYISPDSREAH
;
A
#
# COMPACT_ATOMS: atom_id res chain seq x y z
N MET A 1 16.65 23.58 7.66
CA MET A 1 16.67 22.24 8.31
C MET A 1 15.25 21.71 8.56
N SER A 2 14.36 21.82 7.59
CA SER A 2 12.94 21.44 7.69
C SER A 2 12.67 20.04 7.14
N SER A 3 13.72 19.36 6.65
CA SER A 3 13.68 18.11 5.89
C SER A 3 13.41 16.86 6.74
N ASN A 4 13.37 16.99 8.08
CA ASN A 4 13.43 15.83 8.97
C ASN A 4 12.06 15.37 9.49
N LEU A 5 11.17 16.29 9.90
CA LEU A 5 9.87 15.91 10.48
C LEU A 5 8.88 15.35 9.45
N ALA A 6 8.74 16.02 8.31
CA ALA A 6 7.82 15.57 7.25
C ALA A 6 8.21 14.19 6.71
N SER A 7 9.51 13.97 6.53
CA SER A 7 10.06 12.68 6.10
C SER A 7 9.89 11.60 7.17
N ALA A 8 10.14 11.91 8.44
CA ALA A 8 9.92 10.97 9.54
C ALA A 8 8.45 10.59 9.70
N LEU A 9 7.52 11.55 9.54
CA LEU A 9 6.09 11.28 9.57
C LEU A 9 5.65 10.40 8.40
N ARG A 10 6.17 10.64 7.20
CA ARG A 10 5.94 9.78 6.03
C ARG A 10 6.42 8.36 6.28
N GLN A 11 7.68 8.22 6.73
CA GLN A 11 8.28 6.92 7.03
C GLN A 11 7.46 6.15 8.06
N ARG A 12 7.00 6.82 9.12
CA ARG A 12 6.14 6.21 10.15
C ARG A 12 4.80 5.75 9.58
N GLN A 13 4.20 6.54 8.68
CA GLN A 13 2.94 6.19 8.04
C GLN A 13 3.07 4.97 7.13
N PHE A 14 4.16 4.90 6.36
CA PHE A 14 4.50 3.72 5.57
C PHE A 14 4.73 2.50 6.46
N GLN A 15 5.57 2.61 7.49
CA GLN A 15 5.87 1.51 8.42
C GLN A 15 4.62 0.95 9.10
N SER A 16 3.66 1.81 9.47
CA SER A 16 2.37 1.37 10.02
C SER A 16 1.62 0.50 9.02
N LEU A 17 1.45 0.96 7.78
CA LEU A 17 0.71 0.22 6.74
C LEU A 17 1.41 -1.09 6.38
N ALA A 18 2.74 -1.08 6.28
CA ALA A 18 3.51 -2.29 5.99
C ALA A 18 3.37 -3.31 7.13
N SER A 19 3.39 -2.85 8.38
CA SER A 19 3.17 -3.72 9.55
C SER A 19 1.77 -4.33 9.56
N ASP A 20 0.74 -3.53 9.26
CA ASP A 20 -0.64 -4.00 9.18
C ASP A 20 -0.81 -5.02 8.04
N ALA A 21 -0.18 -4.78 6.88
CA ALA A 21 -0.18 -5.68 5.73
C ALA A 21 0.48 -7.04 6.04
N GLU A 22 1.64 -7.03 6.71
CA GLU A 22 2.33 -8.26 7.12
C GLU A 22 1.54 -9.02 8.21
N LEU A 23 0.91 -8.29 9.13
CA LEU A 23 0.10 -8.91 10.19
C LEU A 23 -1.07 -9.71 9.61
N ILE A 24 -1.80 -9.13 8.64
CA ILE A 24 -2.96 -9.82 8.07
C ILE A 24 -2.57 -10.98 7.18
N ARG A 25 -1.38 -10.96 6.57
CA ARG A 25 -0.84 -12.07 5.76
C ARG A 25 -0.79 -13.38 6.56
N GLY A 26 -0.55 -13.29 7.87
CA GLY A 26 -0.50 -14.44 8.78
C GLY A 26 -1.86 -14.94 9.29
N TRP A 27 -2.97 -14.26 9.00
CA TRP A 27 -4.29 -14.66 9.50
C TRP A 27 -4.76 -15.98 8.89
N GLN A 28 -5.38 -16.85 9.68
CA GLN A 28 -5.86 -18.16 9.22
C GLN A 28 -7.13 -18.07 8.38
N ASP A 29 -8.03 -17.14 8.72
CA ASP A 29 -9.29 -16.94 8.00
C ASP A 29 -9.03 -16.19 6.69
N ALA A 30 -9.18 -16.91 5.58
CA ALA A 30 -8.96 -16.36 4.24
C ALA A 30 -9.95 -15.24 3.88
N SER A 31 -11.21 -15.34 4.33
CA SER A 31 -12.23 -14.34 4.02
C SER A 31 -11.94 -13.02 4.75
N GLN A 32 -11.63 -13.11 6.05
CA GLN A 32 -11.25 -11.94 6.84
C GLN A 32 -9.95 -11.31 6.33
N ARG A 33 -8.97 -12.15 5.98
CA ARG A 33 -7.69 -11.69 5.43
C ARG A 33 -7.87 -10.93 4.12
N THR A 34 -8.68 -11.43 3.19
CA THR A 34 -8.95 -10.75 1.91
C THR A 34 -9.69 -9.44 2.14
N ALA A 35 -10.76 -9.44 2.95
CA ALA A 35 -11.51 -8.22 3.24
C ALA A 35 -10.63 -7.13 3.88
N GLN A 36 -9.74 -7.51 4.80
CA GLN A 36 -8.83 -6.57 5.45
C GLN A 36 -7.75 -6.06 4.48
N ALA A 37 -7.25 -6.93 3.60
CA ALA A 37 -6.29 -6.52 2.58
C ALA A 37 -6.89 -5.52 1.58
N GLU A 38 -8.15 -5.69 1.17
CA GLU A 38 -8.84 -4.71 0.32
C GLU A 38 -8.92 -3.33 0.99
N LEU A 39 -9.18 -3.28 2.30
CA LEU A 39 -9.19 -2.03 3.07
C LEU A 39 -7.81 -1.37 3.07
N LEU A 40 -6.75 -2.14 3.32
CA LEU A 40 -5.36 -1.64 3.32
C LEU A 40 -4.92 -1.17 1.92
N ILE A 41 -5.36 -1.84 0.85
CA ILE A 41 -5.11 -1.39 -0.52
C ILE A 41 -5.73 -0.01 -0.76
N ARG A 42 -7.02 0.17 -0.41
CA ARG A 42 -7.71 1.46 -0.54
C ARG A 42 -7.03 2.55 0.28
N GLU A 43 -6.58 2.22 1.48
CA GLU A 43 -5.87 3.14 2.34
C GLU A 43 -4.50 3.56 1.76
N ALA A 44 -3.73 2.61 1.23
CA ALA A 44 -2.47 2.90 0.54
C ALA A 44 -2.69 3.80 -0.68
N MET A 45 -3.73 3.54 -1.48
CA MET A 45 -4.11 4.41 -2.61
C MET A 45 -4.46 5.82 -2.15
N TYR A 46 -5.28 5.95 -1.11
CA TYR A 46 -5.66 7.26 -0.56
C TYR A 46 -4.43 8.03 -0.07
N ARG A 47 -3.59 7.39 0.75
CA ARG A 47 -2.38 8.01 1.31
C ARG A 47 -1.37 8.39 0.21
N PHE A 48 -1.24 7.60 -0.84
CA PHE A 48 -0.44 7.97 -2.00
C PHE A 48 -1.00 9.22 -2.68
N ALA A 49 -2.32 9.26 -2.94
CA ALA A 49 -2.97 10.39 -3.61
C ALA A 49 -2.81 11.73 -2.86
N ILE A 50 -2.72 11.70 -1.52
CA ILE A 50 -2.49 12.88 -0.70
C ILE A 50 -1.00 13.12 -0.33
N GLY A 51 -0.06 12.42 -0.99
CA GLY A 51 1.38 12.60 -0.80
C GLY A 51 1.92 12.16 0.57
N ARG A 52 1.18 11.29 1.26
CA ARG A 52 1.50 10.74 2.58
C ARG A 52 2.39 9.52 2.55
N ILE A 53 2.44 8.85 1.40
CA ILE A 53 3.43 7.83 1.05
C ILE A 53 3.87 8.09 -0.41
N THR A 54 5.04 7.58 -0.75
CA THR A 54 5.60 7.60 -2.11
C THR A 54 5.03 6.48 -2.96
N TYR A 55 5.25 6.56 -4.27
CA TYR A 55 4.88 5.50 -5.19
C TYR A 55 5.58 4.16 -4.85
N ALA A 56 6.88 4.21 -4.52
CA ALA A 56 7.62 3.00 -4.14
C ALA A 56 7.05 2.34 -2.87
N GLU A 57 6.73 3.14 -1.84
CA GLU A 57 6.09 2.65 -0.60
C GLU A 57 4.71 2.03 -0.88
N GLN A 58 3.93 2.62 -1.79
CA GLN A 58 2.64 2.05 -2.22
C GLN A 58 2.82 0.70 -2.92
N THR A 59 3.76 0.61 -3.86
CA THR A 59 4.07 -0.65 -4.58
C THR A 59 4.53 -1.75 -3.63
N GLU A 60 5.28 -1.39 -2.59
CA GLU A 60 5.73 -2.33 -1.57
C GLU A 60 4.53 -2.90 -0.77
N ILE A 61 3.61 -2.03 -0.34
CA ILE A 61 2.36 -2.47 0.32
C ILE A 61 1.57 -3.42 -0.59
N PHE A 62 1.44 -3.09 -1.88
CA PHE A 62 0.77 -3.95 -2.84
C PHE A 62 1.48 -5.29 -3.02
N THR A 63 2.81 -5.31 -3.00
CA THR A 63 3.58 -6.56 -3.07
C THR A 63 3.26 -7.47 -1.88
N ILE A 64 3.13 -6.92 -0.67
CA ILE A 64 2.74 -7.68 0.53
C ILE A 64 1.31 -8.21 0.38
N LEU A 65 0.40 -7.37 -0.14
CA LEU A 65 -1.04 -7.64 -0.25
C LEU A 65 -1.48 -8.34 -1.55
N ASN A 66 -0.54 -8.78 -2.38
CA ASN A 66 -0.81 -9.43 -3.67
C ASN A 66 -1.81 -10.60 -3.56
N PHE A 67 -1.78 -11.34 -2.45
CA PHE A 67 -2.71 -12.46 -2.21
C PHE A 67 -4.20 -12.06 -2.23
N ALA A 68 -4.52 -10.77 -2.05
CA ALA A 68 -5.88 -10.25 -2.06
C ALA A 68 -6.17 -9.37 -3.28
N MET A 69 -5.19 -9.12 -4.14
CA MET A 69 -5.44 -8.40 -5.38
C MET A 69 -6.15 -9.32 -6.38
N PRO A 70 -7.24 -8.89 -7.02
CA PRO A 70 -7.80 -9.61 -8.14
C PRO A 70 -6.74 -9.70 -9.24
N SER A 71 -6.49 -10.90 -9.76
CA SER A 71 -5.46 -11.18 -10.76
C SER A 71 -5.54 -10.32 -12.04
N ASP A 72 -6.66 -9.62 -12.27
CA ASP A 72 -6.86 -8.68 -13.39
C ASP A 72 -6.43 -7.23 -13.09
N SER A 73 -6.01 -6.91 -11.87
CA SER A 73 -5.74 -5.52 -11.44
C SER A 73 -4.27 -5.13 -11.56
N TYR A 74 -3.50 -5.81 -12.42
CA TYR A 74 -2.13 -5.41 -12.74
C TYR A 74 -2.17 -4.05 -13.45
N ILE A 75 -2.20 -2.96 -12.67
CA ILE A 75 -1.95 -1.62 -13.17
C ILE A 75 -0.48 -1.62 -13.52
N SER A 76 -0.18 -1.97 -14.77
CA SER A 76 1.12 -1.75 -15.36
C SER A 76 1.47 -0.27 -15.16
N PRO A 77 2.67 0.09 -14.65
CA PRO A 77 3.11 1.49 -14.51
C PRO A 77 3.18 2.25 -15.85
N ASP A 78 2.95 1.56 -16.96
CA ASP A 78 3.25 2.00 -18.32
C ASP A 78 1.97 2.34 -19.11
N SER A 79 1.16 3.27 -18.61
CA SER A 79 -0.03 3.77 -19.32
C SER A 79 -0.09 5.30 -19.39
N ARG A 80 1.06 5.96 -19.25
CA ARG A 80 1.20 7.42 -19.37
C ARG A 80 1.96 7.90 -20.61
N GLU A 81 2.32 7.01 -21.52
CA GLU A 81 2.96 7.38 -22.80
C GLU A 81 2.12 6.95 -24.01
N ALA A 82 0.90 7.48 -24.14
CA ALA A 82 0.20 7.58 -25.43
C ALA A 82 -1.04 8.47 -25.23
N HIS A 83 -0.90 9.78 -25.37
CA HIS A 83 -1.89 10.69 -25.99
C HIS A 83 -1.38 12.12 -26.02
#